data_AF-A0A8C8AD02-F1
#
_entry.id   AF-A0A8C8AD02-F1
#
_cell.length_a   1.000
_cell.length_b   1.000
_cell.length_c   1.000
_cell.angle_alpha   90.00
_cell.angle_beta   90.00
_cell.angle_gamma   90.00
#
_symmetry.space_group_name_H-M   'P 1'
#
loop_
_entity.id
_entity.type
_entity.pdbx_description
1 polymer ?
#
loop_
_entity_poly.entity_id
_entity_poly.type
_entity_poly.pdbx_seq_one_letter_code
_entity_poly.pdbx_strand_id
1 'polypeptide(L)'
;DAESQKQVQSHQWSPYPSTSGRGETGTRSSERDVGQLPLCPTVPSPRYFIFFFAPRCSELDYYDLPSVNAWCQKICDQWDVLDSLTHSRRKALEKTEKQLETIDKLHLEYAKRAASFNNWMESAMEDLQDMFIVHTIEEIEVREREAILGIQQEVQRIADQNCIKLSGNNPYTSITPQIINSKWEQVRVQQLVPKRDHALLGEQSKQQSNEHLRWQFASQANFMGPWIQTKMEEIGRISIEMHGTLEDQLNQLKQYEQSIVDYKPNLDLLEQQHQLIQEALIFDNKHTNYTMEHIRVGWEQLLTTIARTINEVENQILTRDAKGISQEQMQEFRASFNHFDKDHGGALGLEEFKACLISLGYDVENDQQPGTLAAFSPFFFFFSFVLFIFF
;
A
#
# COMPACT_ATOMS: atom_id res chain seq x y z
N ASP A 1 -13.11 -37.42 5.91
CA ASP A 1 -11.99 -38.09 6.59
C ASP A 1 -11.38 -37.21 7.67
N ALA A 2 -11.35 -37.78 8.87
CA ALA A 2 -10.54 -37.48 10.05
C ALA A 2 -10.74 -36.16 10.85
N GLU A 3 -11.66 -36.24 11.81
CA GLU A 3 -11.54 -35.67 13.18
C GLU A 3 -10.44 -36.38 14.01
N SER A 4 -9.89 -35.68 15.01
CA SER A 4 -9.32 -36.22 16.28
C SER A 4 -8.97 -35.03 17.19
N GLN A 5 -9.64 -34.69 18.31
CA GLN A 5 -9.85 -35.37 19.60
C GLN A 5 -8.59 -35.88 20.33
N LYS A 6 -8.35 -35.34 21.54
CA LYS A 6 -7.81 -35.99 22.76
C LYS A 6 -7.91 -34.95 23.91
N GLN A 7 -8.83 -35.04 24.87
CA GLN A 7 -9.18 -36.06 25.87
C GLN A 7 -8.41 -35.89 27.19
N VAL A 8 -9.23 -35.59 28.20
CA VAL A 8 -8.99 -35.44 29.64
C VAL A 8 -8.58 -36.77 30.27
N GLN A 9 -7.69 -36.74 31.26
CA GLN A 9 -7.62 -37.79 32.27
C GLN A 9 -7.60 -37.18 33.68
N SER A 10 -8.48 -37.76 34.50
CA SER A 10 -8.65 -37.60 35.92
C SER A 10 -8.15 -38.86 36.64
N HIS A 11 -7.85 -38.75 37.93
CA HIS A 11 -7.95 -39.74 39.02
C HIS A 11 -6.77 -39.53 40.01
N GLN A 12 -6.84 -39.66 41.33
CA GLN A 12 -7.86 -39.67 42.39
C GLN A 12 -7.05 -39.94 43.70
N TRP A 13 -7.62 -39.65 44.88
CA TRP A 13 -7.29 -40.17 46.23
C TRP A 13 -6.52 -39.27 47.24
N SER A 14 -7.24 -38.93 48.31
CA SER A 14 -6.80 -38.72 49.71
C SER A 14 -6.98 -40.04 50.50
N PRO A 15 -6.54 -40.24 51.79
CA PRO A 15 -6.16 -39.26 52.84
C PRO A 15 -4.89 -39.61 53.70
N TYR A 16 -4.53 -38.69 54.61
CA TYR A 16 -3.57 -38.65 55.77
C TYR A 16 -3.35 -39.94 56.63
N PRO A 17 -2.46 -39.99 57.68
CA PRO A 17 -1.43 -39.03 58.20
C PRO A 17 -0.05 -39.67 58.62
N SER A 18 0.99 -38.87 58.94
CA SER A 18 1.80 -38.92 60.20
C SER A 18 3.15 -38.14 60.17
N THR A 19 3.22 -37.12 61.03
CA THR A 19 4.30 -36.66 61.94
C THR A 19 5.79 -36.46 61.55
N SER A 20 6.27 -35.27 61.97
CA SER A 20 7.63 -34.85 62.40
C SER A 20 8.67 -34.60 61.29
N GLY A 21 9.47 -33.53 61.28
CA GLY A 21 9.64 -32.36 62.15
C GLY A 21 10.70 -31.41 61.55
N ARG A 22 10.66 -30.14 61.99
CA ARG A 22 11.70 -29.08 62.02
C ARG A 22 12.77 -29.04 60.90
N GLY A 23 13.05 -27.91 60.25
CA GLY A 23 12.61 -26.54 60.49
C GLY A 23 13.08 -25.57 59.39
N GLU A 24 12.28 -24.52 59.25
CA GLU A 24 12.57 -23.09 59.02
C GLU A 24 13.77 -22.67 58.15
N THR A 25 13.46 -22.03 57.01
CA THR A 25 13.55 -20.55 56.86
C THR A 25 12.89 -20.14 55.54
N GLY A 26 11.61 -19.78 55.60
CA GLY A 26 10.85 -19.25 54.48
C GLY A 26 10.19 -17.95 54.88
N THR A 27 10.65 -16.84 54.31
CA THR A 27 9.98 -15.53 54.29
C THR A 27 8.61 -15.70 53.67
N ARG A 28 7.58 -15.84 54.53
CA ARG A 28 6.19 -15.90 54.13
C ARG A 28 5.58 -14.51 54.26
N SER A 29 5.07 -14.03 53.14
CA SER A 29 4.07 -12.98 53.04
C SER A 29 3.03 -13.16 54.13
N SER A 30 3.01 -12.25 55.10
CA SER A 30 1.81 -12.00 55.88
C SER A 30 1.05 -10.90 55.15
N GLU A 31 -0.01 -11.28 54.45
CA GLU A 31 -1.23 -10.48 54.51
C GLU A 31 -1.51 -10.25 56.00
N ARG A 32 -0.99 -9.14 56.53
CA ARG A 32 -1.63 -8.53 57.67
C ARG A 32 -2.84 -7.85 57.06
N ASP A 33 -3.94 -8.59 57.07
CA ASP A 33 -5.21 -8.00 57.46
C ASP A 33 -4.88 -6.90 58.45
N VAL A 34 -5.05 -5.65 58.02
CA VAL A 34 -5.31 -4.56 58.94
C VAL A 34 -6.74 -4.83 59.42
N GLY A 35 -6.91 -5.96 60.11
CA GLY A 35 -8.01 -6.21 60.98
C GLY A 35 -8.06 -4.97 61.83
N GLN A 36 -9.20 -4.30 61.75
CA GLN A 36 -9.65 -3.32 62.73
C GLN A 36 -8.98 -3.70 64.04
N LEU A 37 -7.96 -2.95 64.43
CA LEU A 37 -7.47 -3.00 65.80
C LEU A 37 -8.75 -2.90 66.61
N PRO A 38 -9.10 -3.94 67.40
CA PRO A 38 -10.36 -3.95 68.09
C PRO A 38 -10.40 -2.61 68.80
N LEU A 39 -11.44 -1.82 68.49
CA LEU A 39 -11.78 -0.62 69.25
C LEU A 39 -11.49 -0.99 70.69
N CYS A 40 -10.40 -0.45 71.26
CA CYS A 40 -9.98 -0.85 72.59
C CYS A 40 -11.24 -0.72 73.43
N PRO A 41 -11.74 -1.83 74.02
CA PRO A 41 -13.00 -1.80 74.75
C PRO A 41 -12.79 -0.68 75.75
N THR A 42 -13.57 0.40 75.60
CA THR A 42 -13.40 1.70 76.25
C THR A 42 -12.77 1.49 77.62
N VAL A 43 -11.44 1.59 77.70
CA VAL A 43 -10.75 1.37 78.96
C VAL A 43 -11.26 2.51 79.81
N PRO A 44 -12.00 2.24 80.91
CA PRO A 44 -12.52 3.32 81.72
C PRO A 44 -11.31 4.19 82.06
N SER A 45 -11.40 5.47 81.71
CA SER A 45 -10.27 6.38 81.87
C SER A 45 -9.75 6.25 83.30
N PRO A 46 -8.44 6.36 83.56
CA PRO A 46 -7.93 6.40 84.93
C PRO A 46 -8.66 7.46 85.76
N ARG A 47 -9.16 8.51 85.08
CA ARG A 47 -10.08 9.51 85.63
C ARG A 47 -11.35 8.89 86.21
N TYR A 48 -12.02 7.92 85.58
CA TYR A 48 -13.18 7.23 86.18
C TYR A 48 -12.82 6.52 87.49
N PHE A 49 -11.68 5.83 87.55
CA PHE A 49 -11.27 5.11 88.77
C PHE A 49 -10.87 6.10 89.88
N ILE A 50 -10.10 7.13 89.53
CA ILE A 50 -9.63 8.19 90.43
C ILE A 50 -10.79 9.07 90.93
N PHE A 51 -11.75 9.40 90.07
CA PHE A 51 -12.91 10.25 90.38
C PHE A 51 -13.91 9.57 91.32
N PHE A 52 -13.97 8.22 91.35
CA PHE A 52 -14.81 7.48 92.30
C PHE A 52 -14.07 7.12 93.59
N PHE A 53 -12.76 6.88 93.55
CA PHE A 53 -12.00 6.43 94.71
C PHE A 53 -11.47 7.60 95.58
N ALA A 54 -11.03 8.70 94.97
CA ALA A 54 -10.46 9.84 95.70
C ALA A 54 -11.48 10.56 96.61
N PRO A 55 -12.75 10.80 96.22
CA PRO A 55 -13.75 11.39 97.11
C PRO A 55 -14.12 10.44 98.26
N ARG A 56 -14.19 9.13 97.97
CA ARG A 56 -14.54 8.11 98.97
C ARG A 56 -13.47 7.93 100.04
N CYS A 57 -12.19 8.05 99.69
CA CYS A 57 -11.09 8.14 100.65
C CYS A 57 -11.07 9.46 101.43
N SER A 58 -11.56 10.54 100.83
CA SER A 58 -11.73 11.84 101.50
C SER A 58 -12.87 11.83 102.52
N GLU A 59 -13.97 11.09 102.25
CA GLU A 59 -15.09 10.88 103.17
C GLU A 59 -14.75 9.98 104.38
N LEU A 60 -13.67 9.19 104.28
CA LEU A 60 -13.21 8.24 105.30
C LEU A 60 -12.04 8.79 106.16
N ASP A 61 -11.66 10.07 106.01
CA ASP A 61 -10.55 10.74 106.71
C ASP A 61 -9.24 9.91 106.69
N TYR A 62 -8.90 9.39 105.51
CA TYR A 62 -7.68 8.59 105.35
C TYR A 62 -6.42 9.44 105.55
N TYR A 63 -5.51 9.00 106.44
CA TYR A 63 -4.38 9.79 106.92
C TYR A 63 -3.35 10.22 105.85
N ASP A 64 -3.24 9.51 104.72
CA ASP A 64 -2.29 9.80 103.63
C ASP A 64 -2.97 10.25 102.33
N LEU A 65 -4.14 10.87 102.46
CA LEU A 65 -4.91 11.45 101.35
C LEU A 65 -4.10 12.42 100.46
N PRO A 66 -3.21 13.29 100.97
CA PRO A 66 -2.42 14.20 100.13
C PRO A 66 -1.48 13.49 99.15
N SER A 67 -0.82 12.40 99.58
CA SER A 67 0.10 11.63 98.75
C SER A 67 -0.64 10.85 97.66
N VAL A 68 -1.80 10.26 98.00
CA VAL A 68 -2.67 9.56 97.04
C VAL A 68 -3.21 10.55 96.01
N ASN A 69 -3.66 11.74 96.42
CA ASN A 69 -4.15 12.78 95.50
C ASN A 69 -3.03 13.31 94.58
N ALA A 70 -1.81 13.51 95.09
CA ALA A 70 -0.66 13.92 94.28
C ALA A 70 -0.29 12.84 93.24
N TRP A 71 -0.36 11.56 93.62
CA TRP A 71 -0.14 10.44 92.70
C TRP A 71 -1.25 10.33 91.64
N CYS A 72 -2.51 10.45 92.04
CA CYS A 72 -3.66 10.52 91.15
C CYS A 72 -3.54 11.68 90.14
N GLN A 73 -3.12 12.86 90.59
CA GLN A 73 -2.88 14.01 89.71
C GLN A 73 -1.78 13.72 88.68
N LYS A 74 -0.67 13.13 89.11
CA LYS A 74 0.43 12.73 88.20
C LYS A 74 -0.04 11.74 87.13
N ILE A 75 -0.93 10.81 87.48
CA ILE A 75 -1.54 9.88 86.51
C ILE A 75 -2.46 10.63 85.54
N CYS A 76 -3.30 11.56 86.02
CA CYS A 76 -4.15 12.38 85.16
C CYS A 76 -3.32 13.23 84.19
N ASP A 77 -2.25 13.89 84.65
CA ASP A 77 -1.38 14.71 83.81
C ASP A 77 -0.67 13.87 82.74
N GLN A 78 -0.15 12.69 83.12
CA GLN A 78 0.44 11.75 82.17
C GLN A 78 -0.57 11.22 81.16
N TRP A 79 -1.81 10.97 81.59
CA TRP A 79 -2.89 10.54 80.72
C TRP A 79 -3.26 11.62 79.71
N ASP A 80 -3.30 12.89 80.11
CA ASP A 80 -3.59 14.01 79.21
C ASP A 80 -2.47 14.22 78.18
N VAL A 81 -1.21 14.07 78.60
CA VAL A 81 -0.07 14.07 77.68
C VAL A 81 -0.17 12.89 76.70
N LEU A 82 -0.47 11.69 77.17
CA LEU A 82 -0.65 10.50 76.33
C LEU A 82 -1.79 10.68 75.33
N ASP A 83 -2.92 11.26 75.76
CA ASP A 83 -4.05 11.55 74.89
C ASP A 83 -3.67 12.56 73.80
N SER A 84 -2.99 13.65 74.15
CA SER A 84 -2.52 14.64 73.18
C SER A 84 -1.51 14.06 72.17
N LEU A 85 -0.57 13.24 72.62
CA LEU A 85 0.40 12.55 71.77
C LEU A 85 -0.28 11.53 70.85
N THR A 86 -1.30 10.83 71.35
CA THR A 86 -2.08 9.86 70.56
C THR A 86 -2.89 10.55 69.48
N HIS A 87 -3.54 11.66 69.80
CA HIS A 87 -4.25 12.48 68.82
C HIS A 87 -3.31 13.10 67.78
N SER A 88 -2.14 13.60 68.20
CA SER A 88 -1.12 14.14 67.29
C SER A 88 -0.59 13.06 66.34
N ARG A 89 -0.24 11.88 66.87
CA ARG A 89 0.19 10.72 66.09
C ARG A 89 -0.89 10.28 65.10
N ARG A 90 -2.15 10.18 65.54
CA ARG A 90 -3.27 9.80 64.67
C ARG A 90 -3.40 10.77 63.49
N LYS A 91 -3.41 12.08 63.75
CA LYS A 91 -3.48 13.11 62.71
C LYS A 91 -2.29 13.05 61.73
N ALA A 92 -1.08 12.78 62.24
CA ALA A 92 0.10 12.64 61.41
C ALA A 92 0.04 11.39 60.51
N LEU A 93 -0.46 10.27 61.05
CA LEU A 93 -0.67 9.03 60.28
C LEU A 93 -1.75 9.21 59.22
N GLU A 94 -2.91 9.75 59.56
CA GLU A 94 -4.01 10.03 58.61
C GLU A 94 -3.56 10.96 57.48
N LYS A 95 -2.74 11.97 57.79
CA LYS A 95 -2.16 12.87 56.78
C LYS A 95 -1.23 12.11 55.83
N THR A 96 -0.35 11.27 56.38
CA THR A 96 0.64 10.51 55.59
C THR A 96 -0.04 9.45 54.74
N GLU A 97 -1.05 8.76 55.30
CA GLU A 97 -1.88 7.78 54.60
C GLU A 97 -2.56 8.41 53.38
N LYS A 98 -3.23 9.57 53.56
CA LYS A 98 -3.87 10.28 52.44
C LYS A 98 -2.89 10.69 51.34
N GLN A 99 -1.64 11.03 51.69
CA GLN A 99 -0.60 11.37 50.73
C GLN A 99 -0.15 10.15 49.94
N LEU A 100 0.04 9.01 50.61
CA LEU A 100 0.36 7.73 49.97
C LEU A 100 -0.78 7.26 49.06
N GLU A 101 -2.04 7.37 49.48
CA GLU A 101 -3.21 7.07 48.64
C GLU A 101 -3.26 7.94 47.37
N THR A 102 -2.85 9.21 47.48
CA THR A 102 -2.82 10.12 46.33
C THR A 102 -1.70 9.72 45.36
N ILE A 103 -0.51 9.42 45.88
CA ILE A 103 0.62 8.91 45.09
C ILE A 103 0.23 7.60 44.39
N ASP A 104 -0.44 6.69 45.10
CA ASP A 104 -0.87 5.40 44.57
C ASP A 104 -1.86 5.55 43.41
N LYS A 105 -2.85 6.44 43.57
CA LYS A 105 -3.80 6.78 42.49
C LYS A 105 -3.10 7.35 41.26
N LEU A 106 -2.13 8.24 41.44
CA LEU A 106 -1.34 8.81 40.35
C LEU A 106 -0.46 7.75 39.67
N HIS A 107 0.15 6.83 40.42
CA HIS A 107 0.89 5.71 39.85
C HIS A 107 -0.03 4.80 39.02
N LEU A 108 -1.23 4.52 39.48
CA LEU A 108 -2.21 3.73 38.72
C LEU A 108 -2.67 4.45 37.45
N GLU A 109 -2.92 5.76 37.53
CA GLU A 109 -3.29 6.59 36.38
C GLU A 109 -2.17 6.60 35.33
N TYR A 110 -0.92 6.82 35.76
CA TYR A 110 0.26 6.73 34.90
C TYR A 110 0.32 5.37 34.20
N ALA A 111 0.17 4.26 34.95
CA ALA A 111 0.28 2.92 34.39
C ALA A 111 -0.76 2.65 33.29
N LYS A 112 -2.01 3.12 33.49
CA LYS A 112 -3.08 2.99 32.49
C LYS A 112 -2.78 3.77 31.22
N ARG A 113 -2.39 5.05 31.34
CA ARG A 113 -2.11 5.90 30.17
C ARG A 113 -0.84 5.46 29.44
N ALA A 114 0.22 5.13 30.18
CA ALA A 114 1.48 4.64 29.62
C ALA A 114 1.30 3.32 28.86
N ALA A 115 0.43 2.41 29.32
CA ALA A 115 0.15 1.16 28.62
C ALA A 115 -0.53 1.41 27.27
N SER A 116 -1.60 2.21 27.24
CA SER A 116 -2.30 2.56 25.99
C SER A 116 -1.39 3.28 25.00
N PHE A 117 -0.63 4.28 25.48
CA PHE A 117 0.30 5.03 24.65
C PHE A 117 1.46 4.17 24.13
N ASN A 118 1.96 3.24 24.95
CA ASN A 118 3.00 2.30 24.52
C ASN A 118 2.50 1.37 23.41
N ASN A 119 1.28 0.83 23.54
CA ASN A 119 0.70 -0.02 22.49
C ASN A 119 0.54 0.76 21.18
N TRP A 120 0.06 2.00 21.25
CA TRP A 120 -0.01 2.88 20.08
C TRP A 120 1.37 3.10 19.44
N MET A 121 2.41 3.38 20.24
CA MET A 121 3.77 3.56 19.70
C MET A 121 4.29 2.30 19.00
N GLU A 122 4.04 1.11 19.54
CA GLU A 122 4.42 -0.16 18.89
C GLU A 122 3.70 -0.34 17.56
N SER A 123 2.37 -0.15 17.52
CA SER A 123 1.60 -0.21 16.28
C SER A 123 2.06 0.82 15.25
N ALA A 124 2.32 2.07 15.67
CA ALA A 124 2.84 3.11 14.78
C ALA A 124 4.25 2.76 14.25
N MET A 125 5.09 2.09 15.04
CA MET A 125 6.40 1.61 14.56
C MET A 125 6.25 0.49 13.52
N GLU A 126 5.32 -0.46 13.74
CA GLU A 126 5.00 -1.51 12.77
C GLU A 126 4.47 -0.91 11.46
N ASP A 127 3.51 0.02 11.53
CA ASP A 127 2.94 0.69 10.36
C ASP A 127 3.97 1.49 9.58
N LEU A 128 4.87 2.20 10.27
CA LEU A 128 5.93 2.97 9.62
C LEU A 128 6.95 2.07 8.91
N GLN A 129 7.10 0.82 9.36
CA GLN A 129 7.93 -0.20 8.70
C GLN A 129 7.19 -0.90 7.55
N ASP A 130 5.86 -0.90 7.54
CA ASP A 130 5.05 -1.43 6.44
C ASP A 130 5.17 -0.54 5.20
N MET A 131 5.50 -1.12 4.05
CA MET A 131 5.76 -0.41 2.80
C MET A 131 4.59 0.46 2.30
N PHE A 132 3.34 0.23 2.73
CA PHE A 132 2.16 0.88 2.13
C PHE A 132 1.26 1.72 3.07
N ILE A 133 1.37 1.60 4.40
CA ILE A 133 0.44 2.27 5.33
C ILE A 133 0.96 3.64 5.80
N VAL A 134 0.25 4.72 5.46
CA VAL A 134 0.64 6.09 5.85
C VAL A 134 -0.17 6.54 7.07
N HIS A 135 0.50 6.75 8.20
CA HIS A 135 -0.06 7.42 9.35
C HIS A 135 0.66 8.74 9.62
N THR A 136 -0.10 9.83 9.72
CA THR A 136 0.39 11.09 10.27
C THR A 136 0.30 11.04 11.79
N ILE A 137 1.39 11.34 12.49
CA ILE A 137 1.35 11.44 13.95
C ILE A 137 0.64 12.75 14.32
N GLU A 138 -0.56 12.62 14.88
CA GLU A 138 -1.44 13.73 15.23
C GLU A 138 -0.96 14.52 16.46
N GLU A 139 -1.38 15.78 16.57
CA GLU A 139 -1.09 16.66 17.73
C GLU A 139 -1.66 16.12 19.06
N ILE A 140 -2.70 15.27 18.98
CA ILE A 140 -3.33 14.62 20.12
C ILE A 140 -2.32 13.71 20.85
N GLU A 141 -1.45 13.03 20.11
CA GLU A 141 -0.47 12.09 20.66
C GLU A 141 0.70 12.78 21.37
N VAL A 142 1.01 14.01 20.96
CA VAL A 142 1.99 14.86 21.67
C VAL A 142 1.46 15.26 23.04
N ARG A 143 0.17 15.60 23.11
CA ARG A 143 -0.51 15.99 24.35
C ARG A 143 -0.62 14.84 25.34
N GLU A 144 -0.88 13.61 24.87
CA GLU A 144 -0.94 12.43 25.73
C GLU A 144 0.43 12.11 26.37
N ARG A 145 1.53 12.24 25.61
CA ARG A 145 2.88 12.13 26.17
C ARG A 145 3.15 13.15 27.27
N GLU A 146 2.82 14.42 27.03
CA GLU A 146 2.99 15.49 28.02
C GLU A 146 2.18 15.23 29.28
N ALA A 147 0.95 14.70 29.14
CA ALA A 147 0.12 14.33 30.26
C ALA A 147 0.71 13.17 31.09
N ILE A 148 1.27 12.14 30.44
CA ILE A 148 1.94 11.01 31.12
C ILE A 148 3.18 11.48 31.89
N LEU A 149 4.02 12.32 31.27
CA LEU A 149 5.20 12.89 31.92
C LEU A 149 4.82 13.85 33.06
N GLY A 150 3.72 14.60 32.91
CA GLY A 150 3.18 15.48 33.94
C GLY A 150 2.74 14.72 35.20
N ILE A 151 2.10 13.56 35.06
CA ILE A 151 1.72 12.71 36.21
C ILE A 151 2.96 12.24 36.98
N GLN A 152 4.04 11.87 36.29
CA GLN A 152 5.30 11.48 36.95
C GLN A 152 5.94 12.65 37.71
N GLN A 153 5.93 13.85 37.14
CA GLN A 153 6.45 15.05 37.80
C GLN A 153 5.64 15.40 39.05
N GLU A 154 4.32 15.24 38.99
CA GLU A 154 3.43 15.48 40.12
C GLU A 154 3.65 14.48 41.28
N VAL A 155 3.85 13.20 40.97
CA VAL A 155 4.22 12.18 41.97
C VAL A 155 5.53 12.55 42.68
N GLN A 156 6.56 12.96 41.93
CA GLN A 156 7.83 13.40 42.52
C GLN A 156 7.66 14.65 43.38
N ARG A 157 6.89 15.64 42.90
CA ARG A 157 6.58 16.86 43.66
C ARG A 157 5.91 16.56 45.00
N ILE A 158 4.92 15.65 45.04
CA ILE A 158 4.24 15.28 46.28
C ILE A 158 5.20 14.55 47.24
N ALA A 159 6.06 13.68 46.72
CA ALA A 159 7.05 12.97 47.51
C ALA A 159 8.10 13.91 48.13
N ASP A 160 8.67 14.81 47.32
CA ASP A 160 9.67 15.78 47.75
C ASP A 160 9.10 16.75 48.79
N GLN A 161 7.90 17.29 48.54
CA GLN A 161 7.24 18.23 49.47
C GLN A 161 6.91 17.62 50.84
N ASN A 162 6.76 16.30 50.91
CA ASN A 162 6.39 15.60 52.15
C ASN A 162 7.50 14.69 52.69
N CYS A 163 8.72 14.77 52.12
CA CYS A 163 9.89 13.95 52.48
C CYS A 163 9.59 12.43 52.48
N ILE A 164 8.72 11.98 51.58
CA ILE A 164 8.35 10.56 51.43
C ILE A 164 9.41 9.89 50.55
N LYS A 165 10.10 8.86 51.09
CA LYS A 165 11.01 8.05 50.29
C LYS A 165 10.21 7.12 49.38
N LEU A 166 10.03 7.52 48.13
CA LEU A 166 9.49 6.63 47.11
C LEU A 166 10.48 5.51 46.80
N SER A 167 9.99 4.28 46.72
CA SER A 167 10.76 3.12 46.27
C SER A 167 10.95 3.13 44.75
N GLY A 168 11.59 4.17 44.19
CA GLY A 168 12.19 4.24 42.84
C GLY A 168 11.27 4.10 41.61
N ASN A 169 10.36 3.12 41.58
CA ASN A 169 9.59 2.69 40.42
C ASN A 169 8.11 2.54 40.75
N ASN A 170 7.29 2.70 39.73
CA ASN A 170 5.85 2.47 39.79
C ASN A 170 5.56 0.95 39.97
N PRO A 171 4.78 0.53 40.98
CA PRO A 171 4.46 -0.88 41.21
C PRO A 171 3.52 -1.50 40.17
N TYR A 172 2.80 -0.68 39.39
CA TYR A 172 1.76 -1.12 38.46
C TYR A 172 2.24 -1.24 37.00
N THR A 173 3.44 -0.78 36.68
CA THR A 173 3.97 -0.86 35.31
C THR A 173 5.50 -0.88 35.30
N SER A 174 6.07 -1.62 34.35
CA SER A 174 7.50 -1.60 34.03
C SER A 174 7.88 -0.46 33.06
N ILE A 175 6.89 0.25 32.51
CA ILE A 175 7.11 1.30 31.50
C ILE A 175 7.57 2.58 32.21
N THR A 176 8.87 2.84 32.17
CA THR A 176 9.43 4.06 32.73
C THR A 176 9.32 5.24 31.76
N PRO A 177 9.34 6.49 32.27
CA PRO A 177 9.36 7.69 31.42
C PRO A 177 10.51 7.70 30.41
N GLN A 178 11.66 7.09 30.77
CA GLN A 178 12.81 6.95 29.89
C GLN A 178 12.52 6.02 28.71
N ILE A 179 11.80 4.91 28.93
CA ILE A 179 11.39 3.99 27.85
C ILE A 179 10.44 4.72 26.90
N ILE A 180 9.46 5.47 27.43
CA ILE A 180 8.54 6.27 26.62
C ILE A 180 9.28 7.29 25.76
N ASN A 181 10.23 8.03 26.34
CA ASN A 181 11.03 9.00 25.61
C ASN A 181 11.91 8.35 24.54
N SER A 182 12.54 7.21 24.86
CA SER A 182 13.39 6.49 23.91
C SER A 182 12.58 5.98 22.70
N LYS A 183 11.41 5.37 22.96
CA LYS A 183 10.50 4.91 21.89
C LYS A 183 9.94 6.07 21.07
N TRP A 184 9.58 7.17 21.73
CA TRP A 184 9.13 8.38 21.05
C TRP A 184 10.22 8.96 20.15
N GLU A 185 11.46 9.06 20.61
CA GLU A 185 12.59 9.54 19.80
C GLU A 185 12.87 8.61 18.61
N GLN A 186 12.72 7.29 18.78
CA GLN A 186 12.84 6.31 17.71
C GLN A 186 11.76 6.50 16.61
N VAL A 187 10.50 6.72 17.01
CA VAL A 187 9.37 6.95 16.11
C VAL A 187 9.48 8.31 15.42
N ARG A 188 9.61 9.41 16.20
CA ARG A 188 9.49 10.80 15.74
C ARG A 188 10.78 11.42 15.24
N VAL A 189 11.90 11.22 15.96
CA VAL A 189 13.05 12.14 15.88
C VAL A 189 14.21 11.58 15.06
N GLN A 190 14.44 10.27 15.02
CA GLN A 190 15.71 9.76 14.45
C GLN A 190 15.68 8.70 13.35
N GLN A 191 14.58 8.00 13.03
CA GLN A 191 14.72 6.89 12.06
C GLN A 191 13.52 6.63 11.15
N LEU A 192 12.29 6.57 11.65
CA LEU A 192 11.22 5.93 10.85
C LEU A 192 10.43 6.92 9.99
N VAL A 193 9.94 8.03 10.56
CA VAL A 193 9.14 9.00 9.81
C VAL A 193 9.93 9.66 8.66
N PRO A 194 11.12 10.26 8.88
CA PRO A 194 11.85 10.92 7.78
C PRO A 194 12.35 9.94 6.71
N LYS A 195 12.71 8.70 7.08
CA LYS A 195 13.10 7.67 6.11
C LYS A 195 11.90 7.23 5.27
N ARG A 196 10.73 7.09 5.89
CA ARG A 196 9.49 6.80 5.18
C ARG A 196 9.13 7.93 4.23
N ASP A 197 9.17 9.18 4.69
CA ASP A 197 8.90 10.33 3.84
C ASP A 197 9.85 10.38 2.64
N HIS A 198 11.14 10.10 2.86
CA HIS A 198 12.11 10.02 1.77
C HIS A 198 11.82 8.86 0.80
N ALA A 199 11.44 7.68 1.31
CA ALA A 199 11.04 6.54 0.48
C ALA A 199 9.77 6.84 -0.34
N LEU A 200 8.77 7.50 0.27
CA LEU A 200 7.54 7.92 -0.40
C LEU A 200 7.82 8.96 -1.47
N LEU A 201 8.71 9.94 -1.22
CA LEU A 201 9.15 10.90 -2.23
C LEU A 201 9.90 10.21 -3.38
N GLY A 202 10.75 9.23 -3.07
CA GLY A 202 11.45 8.42 -4.07
C GLY A 202 10.48 7.65 -4.96
N GLU A 203 9.48 6.99 -4.36
CA GLU A 203 8.44 6.27 -5.10
C GLU A 203 7.57 7.24 -5.91
N GLN A 204 7.17 8.38 -5.35
CA GLN A 204 6.43 9.42 -6.07
C GLN A 204 7.21 9.91 -7.30
N SER A 205 8.52 10.18 -7.15
CA SER A 205 9.38 10.57 -8.26
C SER A 205 9.47 9.48 -9.33
N LYS A 206 9.55 8.21 -8.93
CA LYS A 206 9.54 7.07 -9.84
C LYS A 206 8.21 6.97 -10.60
N GLN A 207 7.07 7.13 -9.91
CA GLN A 207 5.75 7.12 -10.53
C GLN A 207 5.56 8.29 -11.52
N GLN A 208 6.08 9.48 -11.20
CA GLN A 208 6.09 10.62 -12.12
C GLN A 208 6.94 10.35 -13.37
N SER A 209 8.12 9.76 -13.19
CA SER A 209 8.98 9.35 -14.32
C SER A 209 8.29 8.30 -15.19
N ASN A 210 7.65 7.31 -14.58
CA ASN A 210 6.90 6.27 -15.29
C ASN A 210 5.72 6.86 -16.07
N GLU A 211 4.98 7.79 -15.48
CA GLU A 211 3.90 8.50 -16.16
C GLU A 211 4.41 9.32 -17.35
N HIS A 212 5.58 9.97 -17.20
CA HIS A 212 6.20 10.71 -18.28
C HIS A 212 6.57 9.80 -19.46
N LEU A 213 7.17 8.64 -19.20
CA LEU A 213 7.47 7.64 -20.24
C LEU A 213 6.20 7.16 -20.95
N ARG A 214 5.13 6.85 -20.19
CA ARG A 214 3.82 6.48 -20.76
C ARG A 214 3.28 7.55 -21.69
N TRP A 215 3.35 8.81 -21.28
CA TRP A 215 2.86 9.92 -22.08
C TRP A 215 3.70 10.14 -23.35
N GLN A 216 5.03 10.08 -23.25
CA GLN A 216 5.92 10.24 -24.41
C GLN A 216 5.66 9.19 -25.48
N PHE A 217 5.61 7.91 -25.08
CA PHE A 217 5.29 6.82 -26.00
C PHE A 217 3.89 7.00 -26.62
N ALA A 218 2.89 7.31 -25.81
CA ALA A 218 1.52 7.47 -26.27
C ALA A 218 1.36 8.63 -27.26
N SER A 219 1.98 9.78 -26.98
CA SER A 219 1.94 10.95 -27.87
C SER A 219 2.49 10.60 -29.25
N GLN A 220 3.59 9.86 -29.31
CA GLN A 220 4.23 9.48 -30.56
C GLN A 220 3.44 8.37 -31.28
N ALA A 221 3.00 7.34 -30.55
CA ALA A 221 2.20 6.25 -31.10
C ALA A 221 0.85 6.72 -31.67
N ASN A 222 0.18 7.66 -30.99
CA ASN A 222 -1.08 8.24 -31.44
C ASN A 222 -0.96 9.08 -32.72
N PHE A 223 0.25 9.56 -33.05
CA PHE A 223 0.52 10.20 -34.33
C PHE A 223 0.94 9.17 -35.40
N MET A 224 1.81 8.23 -35.03
CA MET A 224 2.35 7.22 -35.94
C MET A 224 1.30 6.23 -36.44
N GLY A 225 0.41 5.73 -35.57
CA GLY A 225 -0.62 4.77 -35.95
C GLY A 225 -1.50 5.27 -37.11
N PRO A 226 -2.15 6.44 -36.96
CA PRO A 226 -2.92 7.05 -38.04
C PRO A 226 -2.08 7.37 -39.29
N TRP A 227 -0.83 7.83 -39.12
CA TRP A 227 0.05 8.10 -40.26
C TRP A 227 0.33 6.86 -41.11
N ILE A 228 0.59 5.71 -40.48
CA ILE A 228 0.77 4.42 -41.16
C ILE A 228 -0.51 4.05 -41.92
N GLN A 229 -1.67 4.19 -41.28
CA GLN A 229 -2.96 3.89 -41.90
C GLN A 229 -3.22 4.79 -43.12
N THR A 230 -3.02 6.10 -43.00
CA THR A 230 -3.19 7.04 -44.11
C THR A 230 -2.27 6.70 -45.28
N LYS A 231 -1.00 6.40 -45.02
CA LYS A 231 -0.04 6.00 -46.08
C LYS A 231 -0.46 4.70 -46.76
N MET A 232 -0.97 3.75 -45.99
CA MET A 232 -1.48 2.48 -46.51
C MET A 232 -2.70 2.68 -47.41
N GLU A 233 -3.64 3.54 -47.00
CA GLU A 233 -4.82 3.92 -47.81
C GLU A 233 -4.43 4.69 -49.08
N GLU A 234 -3.44 5.58 -49.02
CA GLU A 234 -2.90 6.31 -50.18
C GLU A 234 -2.27 5.36 -51.21
N ILE A 235 -1.48 4.38 -50.76
CA ILE A 235 -0.91 3.35 -51.66
C ILE A 235 -2.02 2.51 -52.27
N GLY A 236 -2.99 2.07 -51.46
CA GLY A 236 -4.16 1.33 -51.95
C GLY A 236 -4.94 2.10 -53.00
N ARG A 237 -5.09 3.42 -52.81
CA ARG A 237 -5.76 4.31 -53.76
C ARG A 237 -5.02 4.39 -55.09
N ILE A 238 -3.69 4.47 -55.12
CA ILE A 238 -2.92 4.50 -56.40
C ILE A 238 -3.17 3.23 -57.22
N SER A 239 -3.30 2.10 -56.55
CA SER A 239 -3.59 0.82 -57.21
C SER A 239 -4.99 0.77 -57.83
N ILE A 240 -5.98 1.42 -57.21
CA ILE A 240 -7.40 1.37 -57.62
C ILE A 240 -7.75 2.54 -58.55
N GLU A 241 -7.48 3.77 -58.12
CA GLU A 241 -7.70 5.01 -58.85
C GLU A 241 -6.51 5.22 -59.81
N MET A 242 -6.48 4.44 -60.89
CA MET A 242 -5.43 4.48 -61.91
C MET A 242 -5.49 5.72 -62.81
N HIS A 243 -5.38 6.92 -62.22
CA HIS A 243 -5.28 8.17 -62.96
C HIS A 243 -3.82 8.49 -63.32
N GLY A 244 -3.56 8.75 -64.59
CA GLY A 244 -2.23 9.12 -65.11
C GLY A 244 -1.51 7.97 -65.80
N THR A 245 -0.26 8.21 -66.20
CA THR A 245 0.58 7.20 -66.84
C THR A 245 1.15 6.22 -65.81
N LEU A 246 1.53 5.01 -66.25
CA LEU A 246 2.23 4.04 -65.41
C LEU A 246 3.51 4.63 -64.79
N GLU A 247 4.20 5.48 -65.54
CA GLU A 247 5.39 6.19 -65.13
C GLU A 247 5.10 7.21 -64.02
N ASP A 248 3.98 7.94 -64.10
CA ASP A 248 3.55 8.86 -63.06
C ASP A 248 3.19 8.11 -61.77
N GLN A 249 2.48 6.99 -61.89
CA GLN A 249 2.15 6.12 -60.75
C GLN A 249 3.41 5.59 -60.08
N LEU A 250 4.38 5.10 -60.86
CA LEU A 250 5.66 4.63 -60.34
C LEU A 250 6.43 5.74 -59.63
N ASN A 251 6.46 6.95 -60.21
CA ASN A 251 7.12 8.10 -59.60
C ASN A 251 6.44 8.50 -58.27
N GLN A 252 5.11 8.48 -58.19
CA GLN A 252 4.38 8.75 -56.94
C GLN A 252 4.68 7.69 -55.88
N LEU A 253 4.70 6.41 -56.25
CA LEU A 253 5.06 5.32 -55.33
C LEU A 253 6.49 5.45 -54.82
N LYS A 254 7.47 5.79 -55.68
CA LYS A 254 8.86 6.04 -55.24
C LYS A 254 8.98 7.26 -54.32
N GLN A 255 8.15 8.29 -54.50
CA GLN A 255 8.08 9.41 -53.56
C GLN A 255 7.52 8.99 -52.19
N TYR A 256 6.49 8.15 -52.16
CA TYR A 256 5.99 7.59 -50.91
C TYR A 256 6.98 6.66 -50.23
N GLU A 257 7.72 5.85 -50.99
CA GLU A 257 8.80 5.01 -50.47
C GLU A 257 9.86 5.87 -49.78
N GLN A 258 10.30 6.95 -50.43
CA GLN A 258 11.24 7.88 -49.82
C GLN A 258 10.67 8.52 -48.56
N SER A 259 9.40 8.95 -48.57
CA SER A 259 8.74 9.51 -47.38
C SER A 259 8.66 8.51 -46.23
N ILE A 260 8.52 7.21 -46.50
CA ILE A 260 8.52 6.16 -45.48
C ILE A 260 9.92 5.95 -44.92
N VAL A 261 10.94 5.90 -45.78
CA VAL A 261 12.35 5.80 -45.37
C VAL A 261 12.75 7.00 -44.50
N ASP A 262 12.36 8.22 -44.89
CA ASP A 262 12.66 9.44 -44.14
C ASP A 262 11.99 9.48 -42.76
N TYR A 263 10.85 8.78 -42.61
CA TYR A 263 10.11 8.68 -41.35
C TYR A 263 10.62 7.56 -40.43
N LYS A 264 11.46 6.64 -40.93
CA LYS A 264 12.04 5.52 -40.17
C LYS A 264 12.72 5.92 -38.84
N PRO A 265 13.48 7.03 -38.74
CA PRO A 265 14.09 7.44 -37.47
C PRO A 265 13.08 7.69 -36.34
N ASN A 266 11.86 8.12 -36.67
CA ASN A 266 10.79 8.33 -35.69
C ASN A 266 10.28 7.01 -35.09
N LEU A 267 10.27 5.94 -35.88
CA LEU A 267 9.98 4.59 -35.39
C LEU A 267 11.10 4.09 -34.47
N ASP A 268 12.35 4.32 -34.83
CA ASP A 268 13.49 3.92 -34.00
C ASP A 268 13.51 4.66 -32.66
N LEU A 269 13.10 5.93 -32.64
CA LEU A 269 12.89 6.68 -31.39
C LEU A 269 11.76 6.07 -30.53
N LEU A 270 10.63 5.71 -31.14
CA LEU A 270 9.51 5.08 -30.43
C LEU A 270 9.93 3.71 -29.83
N GLU A 271 10.72 2.94 -30.57
CA GLU A 271 11.30 1.66 -30.14
C GLU A 271 12.21 1.85 -28.91
N GLN A 272 13.09 2.88 -28.93
CA GLN A 272 13.92 3.23 -27.77
C GLN A 272 13.07 3.64 -26.55
N GLN A 273 12.01 4.42 -26.76
CA GLN A 273 11.08 4.80 -25.67
C GLN A 273 10.36 3.57 -25.12
N HIS A 274 9.96 2.62 -25.97
CA HIS A 274 9.35 1.37 -25.53
C HIS A 274 10.31 0.52 -24.70
N GLN A 275 11.59 0.46 -25.07
CA GLN A 275 12.62 -0.21 -24.30
C GLN A 275 12.74 0.36 -22.87
N LEU A 276 12.74 1.69 -22.73
CA LEU A 276 12.74 2.35 -21.41
C LEU A 276 11.50 2.01 -20.57
N ILE A 277 10.33 1.90 -21.20
CA ILE A 277 9.08 1.49 -20.54
C ILE A 277 9.18 0.04 -20.02
N GLN A 278 9.76 -0.87 -20.82
CA GLN A 278 9.98 -2.25 -20.42
C GLN A 278 10.99 -2.38 -19.28
N GLU A 279 12.10 -1.62 -19.34
CA GLU A 279 13.11 -1.57 -18.27
C GLU A 279 12.54 -0.99 -16.97
N ALA A 280 11.60 -0.06 -17.07
CA ALA A 280 10.85 0.48 -15.94
C ALA A 280 9.73 -0.47 -15.43
N LEU A 281 9.55 -1.63 -16.06
CA LEU A 281 8.53 -2.65 -15.76
C LEU A 281 7.08 -2.12 -15.83
N ILE A 282 6.83 -1.23 -16.80
CA ILE A 282 5.50 -0.66 -17.07
C ILE A 282 4.85 -1.47 -18.20
N PHE A 283 3.68 -2.06 -17.94
CA PHE A 283 2.99 -2.92 -18.91
C PHE A 283 1.70 -2.32 -19.45
N ASP A 284 1.12 -1.34 -18.76
CA ASP A 284 -0.10 -0.66 -19.16
C ASP A 284 0.18 0.78 -19.61
N ASN A 285 -0.58 1.25 -20.60
CA ASN A 285 -0.58 2.65 -20.98
C ASN A 285 -2.01 3.13 -21.25
N LYS A 286 -2.56 3.93 -20.33
CA LYS A 286 -3.91 4.50 -20.43
C LYS A 286 -4.05 5.62 -21.48
N HIS A 287 -2.93 6.12 -22.03
CA HIS A 287 -2.91 7.29 -22.92
C HIS A 287 -2.96 6.93 -24.41
N THR A 288 -2.86 5.65 -24.75
CA THR A 288 -2.94 5.17 -26.14
C THR A 288 -3.52 3.76 -26.20
N ASN A 289 -4.24 3.47 -27.28
CA ASN A 289 -4.68 2.11 -27.60
C ASN A 289 -3.67 1.38 -28.50
N TYR A 290 -2.65 2.08 -29.02
CA TYR A 290 -1.62 1.49 -29.85
C TYR A 290 -0.54 0.86 -28.97
N THR A 291 -0.34 -0.44 -29.13
CA THR A 291 0.83 -1.13 -28.56
C THR A 291 2.00 -1.04 -29.54
N MET A 292 3.23 -1.22 -29.05
CA MET A 292 4.40 -1.24 -29.93
C MET A 292 4.26 -2.30 -31.03
N GLU A 293 3.66 -3.44 -30.70
CA GLU A 293 3.41 -4.52 -31.66
C GLU A 293 2.48 -4.09 -32.81
N HIS A 294 1.40 -3.36 -32.52
CA HIS A 294 0.52 -2.83 -33.56
C HIS A 294 1.28 -1.90 -34.52
N ILE A 295 2.17 -1.06 -33.99
CA ILE A 295 2.98 -0.14 -34.81
C ILE A 295 4.01 -0.91 -35.65
N ARG A 296 4.70 -1.91 -35.08
CA ARG A 296 5.66 -2.74 -35.83
C ARG A 296 5.00 -3.49 -36.98
N VAL A 297 3.89 -4.19 -36.70
CA VAL A 297 3.16 -4.94 -37.73
C VAL A 297 2.64 -4.01 -38.81
N GLY A 298 2.04 -2.86 -38.43
CA GLY A 298 1.57 -1.88 -39.39
C GLY A 298 2.69 -1.31 -40.27
N TRP A 299 3.86 -1.05 -39.68
CA TRP A 299 5.03 -0.55 -40.41
C TRP A 299 5.60 -1.58 -41.40
N GLU A 300 5.79 -2.83 -40.97
CA GLU A 300 6.28 -3.91 -41.84
C GLU A 300 5.28 -4.23 -42.96
N GLN A 301 3.99 -4.19 -42.66
CA GLN A 301 2.94 -4.34 -43.67
C GLN A 301 2.97 -3.20 -44.70
N LEU A 302 3.20 -1.95 -44.25
CA LEU A 302 3.34 -0.79 -45.14
C LEU A 302 4.54 -0.95 -46.08
N LEU A 303 5.71 -1.34 -45.55
CA LEU A 303 6.91 -1.60 -46.35
C LEU A 303 6.71 -2.71 -47.38
N THR A 304 6.08 -3.81 -46.97
CA THR A 304 5.80 -4.94 -47.87
C THR A 304 4.81 -4.53 -48.97
N THR A 305 3.80 -3.74 -48.62
CA THR A 305 2.76 -3.31 -49.57
C THR A 305 3.33 -2.36 -50.61
N ILE A 306 4.09 -1.34 -50.20
CA ILE A 306 4.67 -0.41 -51.17
C ILE A 306 5.66 -1.11 -52.11
N ALA A 307 6.50 -2.00 -51.59
CA ALA A 307 7.42 -2.77 -52.41
C ALA A 307 6.68 -3.68 -53.41
N ARG A 308 5.61 -4.35 -52.98
CA ARG A 308 4.78 -5.17 -53.87
C ARG A 308 4.12 -4.32 -54.96
N THR A 309 3.49 -3.20 -54.59
CA THR A 309 2.80 -2.33 -55.56
C THR A 309 3.77 -1.68 -56.56
N ILE A 310 4.97 -1.30 -56.12
CA ILE A 310 6.04 -0.85 -57.03
C ILE A 310 6.39 -1.95 -58.02
N ASN A 311 6.66 -3.17 -57.56
CA ASN A 311 6.99 -4.30 -58.44
C ASN A 311 5.84 -4.63 -59.42
N GLU A 312 4.58 -4.53 -58.98
CA GLU A 312 3.41 -4.74 -59.83
C GLU A 312 3.34 -3.70 -60.95
N VAL A 313 3.54 -2.42 -60.64
CA VAL A 313 3.57 -1.33 -61.63
C VAL A 313 4.77 -1.47 -62.58
N GLU A 314 5.95 -1.81 -62.07
CA GLU A 314 7.15 -2.06 -62.89
C GLU A 314 6.92 -3.23 -63.86
N ASN A 315 6.29 -4.32 -63.41
CA ASN A 315 5.92 -5.45 -64.28
C ASN A 315 4.85 -5.08 -65.33
N GLN A 316 3.89 -4.21 -64.99
CA GLN A 316 2.92 -3.69 -65.95
C GLN A 316 3.61 -2.87 -67.06
N ILE A 317 4.58 -2.02 -66.70
CA ILE A 317 5.39 -1.25 -67.67
C ILE A 317 6.14 -2.20 -68.60
N LEU A 318 6.86 -3.19 -68.05
CA LEU A 318 7.61 -4.16 -68.85
C LEU A 318 6.71 -4.94 -69.82
N THR A 319 5.53 -5.35 -69.38
CA THR A 319 4.58 -6.12 -70.23
C THR A 319 4.00 -5.24 -71.34
N ARG A 320 3.64 -3.99 -71.03
CA ARG A 320 3.18 -3.00 -72.00
C ARG A 320 4.23 -2.79 -73.10
N ASP A 321 5.48 -2.57 -72.71
CA ASP A 321 6.58 -2.26 -73.62
C ASP A 321 6.96 -3.48 -74.46
N ALA A 322 6.95 -4.69 -73.89
CA ALA A 322 7.24 -5.93 -74.61
C ALA A 322 6.16 -6.27 -75.66
N LYS A 323 4.89 -5.99 -75.36
CA LYS A 323 3.77 -6.23 -76.28
C LYS A 323 3.50 -5.07 -77.24
N GLY A 324 4.12 -3.90 -77.03
CA GLY A 324 3.89 -2.71 -77.83
C GLY A 324 2.49 -2.12 -77.68
N ILE A 325 1.89 -2.23 -76.49
CA ILE A 325 0.53 -1.74 -76.22
C ILE A 325 0.54 -0.21 -76.12
N SER A 326 -0.38 0.46 -76.81
CA SER A 326 -0.49 1.93 -76.74
C SER A 326 -1.06 2.39 -75.38
N GLN A 327 -0.80 3.64 -75.01
CA GLN A 327 -1.36 4.23 -73.77
C GLN A 327 -2.90 4.19 -73.76
N GLU A 328 -3.55 4.39 -74.90
CA GLU A 328 -5.01 4.37 -75.04
C GLU A 328 -5.58 2.95 -74.83
N GLN A 329 -4.94 1.94 -75.43
CA GLN A 329 -5.33 0.53 -75.23
C GLN A 329 -5.11 0.09 -73.78
N MET A 330 -4.03 0.55 -73.15
CA MET A 330 -3.78 0.30 -71.73
C MET A 330 -4.88 0.90 -70.86
N GLN A 331 -5.32 2.13 -71.15
CA GLN A 331 -6.42 2.77 -70.44
C GLN A 331 -7.75 2.03 -70.64
N GLU A 332 -8.02 1.51 -71.85
CA GLU A 332 -9.21 0.70 -72.14
C GLU A 332 -9.19 -0.62 -71.37
N PHE A 333 -8.06 -1.34 -71.36
CA PHE A 333 -7.90 -2.56 -70.56
C PHE A 333 -8.06 -2.30 -69.07
N ARG A 334 -7.53 -1.18 -68.56
CA ARG A 334 -7.70 -0.76 -67.15
C ARG A 334 -9.15 -0.44 -66.82
N ALA A 335 -9.83 0.32 -67.67
CA ALA A 335 -11.22 0.69 -67.47
C ALA A 335 -12.13 -0.55 -67.42
N SER A 336 -11.90 -1.50 -68.34
CA SER A 336 -12.61 -2.77 -68.35
C SER A 336 -12.27 -3.62 -67.11
N PHE A 337 -10.99 -3.75 -66.75
CA PHE A 337 -10.59 -4.54 -65.58
C PHE A 337 -11.21 -3.99 -64.28
N ASN A 338 -11.11 -2.68 -64.04
CA ASN A 338 -11.68 -2.03 -62.85
C ASN A 338 -13.21 -2.06 -62.80
N HIS A 339 -13.89 -2.14 -63.95
CA HIS A 339 -15.34 -2.30 -63.99
C HIS A 339 -15.79 -3.64 -63.41
N PHE A 340 -14.99 -4.69 -63.61
CA PHE A 340 -15.29 -6.05 -63.17
C PHE A 340 -14.62 -6.42 -61.84
N ASP A 341 -13.56 -5.72 -61.41
CA ASP A 341 -12.89 -5.85 -60.10
C ASP A 341 -13.69 -5.11 -59.01
N LYS A 342 -14.82 -5.69 -58.61
CA LYS A 342 -15.78 -5.07 -57.66
C LYS A 342 -15.27 -5.06 -56.22
N ASP A 343 -14.41 -5.99 -55.85
CA ASP A 343 -13.78 -6.10 -54.54
C ASP A 343 -12.47 -5.29 -54.45
N HIS A 344 -12.01 -4.72 -55.56
CA HIS A 344 -10.79 -3.92 -55.65
C HIS A 344 -9.56 -4.68 -55.13
N GLY A 345 -9.57 -6.00 -55.34
CA GLY A 345 -8.53 -6.91 -54.88
C GLY A 345 -7.31 -6.90 -55.81
N GLY A 346 -7.41 -6.27 -56.98
CA GLY A 346 -6.37 -6.27 -58.01
C GLY A 346 -6.27 -7.60 -58.76
N ALA A 347 -7.28 -8.47 -58.63
CA ALA A 347 -7.35 -9.75 -59.31
C ALA A 347 -8.80 -10.19 -59.56
N LEU A 348 -9.10 -10.57 -60.79
CA LEU A 348 -10.44 -11.03 -61.18
C LEU A 348 -10.61 -12.52 -60.90
N GLY A 349 -11.76 -12.90 -60.36
CA GLY A 349 -12.19 -14.30 -60.33
C GLY A 349 -12.45 -14.84 -61.74
N LEU A 350 -12.54 -16.16 -61.91
CA LEU A 350 -12.73 -16.79 -63.22
C LEU A 350 -14.00 -16.30 -63.95
N GLU A 351 -15.08 -16.04 -63.22
CA GLU A 351 -16.35 -15.54 -63.80
C GLU A 351 -16.27 -14.07 -64.21
N GLU A 352 -15.64 -13.23 -63.39
CA GLU A 352 -15.42 -11.80 -63.67
C GLU A 352 -14.43 -11.60 -64.83
N PHE A 353 -13.40 -12.45 -64.89
CA PHE A 353 -12.44 -12.48 -65.99
C PHE A 353 -13.10 -12.84 -67.32
N LYS A 354 -13.98 -13.85 -67.34
CA LYS A 354 -14.77 -14.20 -68.54
C LYS A 354 -15.69 -13.06 -68.96
N ALA A 355 -16.38 -12.42 -68.00
CA ALA A 355 -17.24 -11.28 -68.28
C ALA A 355 -16.45 -10.08 -68.85
N CYS A 356 -15.24 -9.83 -68.35
CA CYS A 356 -14.33 -8.80 -68.85
C CYS A 356 -13.90 -9.07 -70.29
N LEU A 357 -13.51 -10.31 -70.62
CA LEU A 357 -13.13 -10.70 -71.98
C LEU A 357 -14.29 -10.55 -72.98
N ILE A 358 -15.50 -10.96 -72.58
CA ILE A 358 -16.71 -10.79 -73.41
C ILE A 358 -17.01 -9.31 -73.64
N SER A 359 -16.86 -8.46 -72.62
CA SER A 359 -17.05 -7.01 -72.74
C SER A 359 -16.04 -6.33 -73.67
N LEU A 360 -14.85 -6.90 -73.81
CA LEU A 360 -13.82 -6.46 -74.77
C LEU A 360 -14.00 -7.06 -76.17
N GLY A 361 -15.03 -7.91 -76.37
CA GLY A 361 -15.36 -8.51 -77.66
C GLY A 361 -14.69 -9.85 -77.96
N TYR A 362 -14.05 -10.48 -76.97
CA TYR A 362 -13.51 -11.84 -77.11
C TYR A 362 -14.59 -12.88 -76.75
N ASP A 363 -15.01 -13.68 -77.74
CA ASP A 363 -16.04 -14.71 -77.57
C ASP A 363 -15.42 -16.01 -77.00
N VAL A 364 -15.53 -16.17 -75.68
CA VAL A 364 -14.95 -17.30 -74.94
C VAL A 364 -15.69 -18.62 -75.22
N GLU A 365 -16.89 -18.59 -75.80
CA GLU A 365 -17.68 -19.80 -76.10
C GLU A 365 -17.42 -20.41 -77.50
N ASN A 366 -16.84 -19.65 -78.45
CA ASN A 366 -16.66 -20.12 -79.84
C ASN A 366 -15.23 -20.37 -80.28
N ASP A 367 -14.20 -19.86 -79.57
CA ASP A 367 -12.82 -20.10 -79.98
C ASP A 367 -12.26 -21.42 -79.43
N GLN A 368 -11.77 -22.24 -80.36
CA GLN A 368 -11.15 -23.55 -80.17
C GLN A 368 -9.77 -23.48 -79.46
N GLN A 369 -9.67 -22.74 -78.35
CA GLN A 369 -8.51 -22.74 -77.46
C GLN A 369 -8.88 -23.10 -76.01
N PRO A 370 -9.46 -24.29 -75.74
CA PRO A 370 -9.64 -24.79 -74.38
C PRO A 370 -8.30 -25.05 -73.65
N GLY A 371 -7.16 -25.01 -74.35
CA GLY A 371 -5.84 -25.25 -73.77
C GLY A 371 -5.24 -24.07 -73.00
N THR A 372 -5.54 -22.83 -73.37
CA THR A 372 -4.85 -21.65 -72.82
C THR A 372 -5.41 -21.28 -71.44
N LEU A 373 -6.74 -21.22 -71.28
CA LEU A 373 -7.37 -21.01 -69.97
C LEU A 373 -7.15 -22.19 -69.01
N ALA A 374 -7.12 -23.42 -69.53
CA ALA A 374 -6.88 -24.64 -68.73
C ALA A 374 -5.41 -24.88 -68.38
N ALA A 375 -4.45 -24.23 -69.05
CA ALA A 375 -3.03 -24.29 -68.70
C ALA A 375 -2.68 -23.39 -67.50
N PHE A 376 -3.42 -22.29 -67.32
CA PHE A 376 -3.22 -21.35 -66.20
C PHE A 376 -4.14 -21.61 -64.99
N SER A 377 -5.29 -22.27 -65.22
CA SER A 377 -6.25 -22.61 -64.15
C SER A 377 -5.77 -23.56 -63.04
N PRO A 378 -4.79 -24.48 -63.21
CA PRO A 378 -4.35 -25.33 -62.11
C PRO A 378 -3.39 -24.60 -61.16
N PHE A 379 -2.87 -23.41 -61.53
CA PHE A 379 -1.87 -22.68 -60.73
C PHE A 379 -2.36 -21.32 -60.22
N PHE A 380 -3.33 -20.67 -60.88
CA PHE A 380 -3.84 -19.36 -60.48
C PHE A 380 -5.36 -19.39 -60.26
N PHE A 381 -5.79 -19.22 -59.00
CA PHE A 381 -7.20 -19.07 -58.64
C PHE A 381 -7.77 -17.68 -58.97
N PHE A 382 -6.90 -16.70 -59.20
CA PHE A 382 -7.26 -15.31 -59.52
C PHE A 382 -6.36 -14.75 -60.63
N PHE A 383 -6.94 -13.93 -61.52
CA PHE A 383 -6.24 -13.34 -62.65
C PHE A 383 -5.86 -11.88 -62.34
N SER A 384 -4.58 -11.64 -62.03
CA SER A 384 -4.03 -10.28 -61.87
C SER A 384 -4.07 -9.51 -63.19
N PHE A 385 -4.11 -8.18 -63.11
CA PHE A 385 -4.08 -7.30 -64.28
C PHE A 385 -2.92 -7.58 -65.26
N VAL A 386 -1.76 -8.00 -64.76
CA VAL A 386 -0.61 -8.40 -65.62
C VAL A 386 -0.92 -9.67 -66.41
N LEU A 387 -1.58 -10.64 -65.78
CA LEU A 387 -2.00 -11.89 -66.44
C LEU A 387 -3.12 -11.62 -67.45
N PHE A 388 -4.00 -10.66 -67.16
CA PHE A 388 -5.03 -10.18 -68.06
C PHE A 388 -4.46 -9.50 -69.31
N ILE A 389 -3.48 -8.61 -69.16
CA ILE A 389 -2.77 -8.02 -70.31
C ILE A 389 -1.98 -9.08 -71.09
N PHE A 390 -1.52 -10.14 -70.41
CA PHE A 390 -0.78 -11.21 -71.05
C PHE A 390 -1.67 -12.13 -71.92
N PHE A 391 -2.93 -12.31 -71.55
CA PHE A 391 -3.94 -12.94 -72.40
C PHE A 391 -4.25 -12.03 -73.61
#